data_AF-A0A3M1SVN0-F1
#
_entry.id   AF-A0A3M1SVN0-F1
#
_cell.length_a   1.000
_cell.length_b   1.000
_cell.length_c   1.000
_cell.angle_alpha   90.00
_cell.angle_beta   90.00
_cell.angle_gamma   90.00
#
_symmetry.space_group_name_H-M   'P 1'
#
loop_
_entity.id
_entity.type
_entity.pdbx_description
1 polymer ?
#
loop_
_entity_poly.entity_id
_entity_poly.type
_entity_poly.pdbx_seq_one_letter_code
_entity_poly.pdbx_strand_id
1 'polypeptide(L)'
;MHDAQRPADPRRLEANRACLALPFAHLNLRYNPFGELPLELRPSLAVLDPEPFLARLAPLRAALQFLGEKGRGKTTHLLALRSARPGVYVHLPEDGPLPAVPLDAPLLYLDESQRLPWRLRRALFAGPSRLVLGTHRDHRRALRWAGRPVVTVKVGDALDETRLREILERRIEAARRGPGPVPRLTKRAIERLLARFGDDLRGIEHFLYERFQALDAPGDVDA
;
A
#
# COMPACT_ATOMS: atom_id res chain seq x y z
N MET A 1 0.00 52.38 41.08
CA MET A 1 0.17 50.94 41.36
C MET A 1 0.50 50.24 40.05
N HIS A 2 1.79 50.13 39.74
CA HIS A 2 2.30 49.37 38.59
C HIS A 2 2.61 47.96 39.09
N ASP A 3 1.89 46.97 38.57
CA ASP A 3 2.12 45.57 38.88
C ASP A 3 3.25 45.06 37.98
N ALA A 4 4.42 44.81 38.57
CA ALA A 4 5.63 44.42 37.87
C ALA A 4 5.50 42.96 37.41
N GLN A 5 5.50 42.75 36.09
CA GLN A 5 5.63 41.43 35.47
C GLN A 5 6.91 40.75 35.98
N ARG A 6 6.73 39.69 36.78
CA ARG A 6 7.83 38.79 37.17
C ARG A 6 8.44 38.17 35.91
N PRO A 7 9.78 38.12 35.77
CA PRO A 7 10.41 37.44 34.65
C PRO A 7 10.07 35.94 34.71
N ALA A 8 9.72 35.38 33.55
CA ALA A 8 9.44 33.96 33.39
C ALA A 8 10.69 33.16 33.77
N ASP A 9 10.52 32.24 34.74
CA ASP A 9 11.59 31.34 35.18
C ASP A 9 12.08 30.48 34.01
N PRO A 10 13.35 30.59 33.56
CA PRO A 10 13.88 29.80 32.46
C PRO A 10 13.82 28.29 32.73
N ARG A 11 13.76 27.86 34.00
CA ARG A 11 13.58 26.45 34.38
C ARG A 11 12.17 25.92 34.07
N ARG A 12 11.16 26.81 33.99
CA ARG A 12 9.79 26.44 33.55
C ARG A 12 9.69 26.29 32.03
N LEU A 13 10.51 26.99 31.26
CA LEU A 13 10.62 26.78 29.80
C LEU A 13 11.33 25.47 29.47
N GLU A 14 12.32 25.06 30.26
CA GLU A 14 12.96 23.74 30.14
C GLU A 14 12.05 22.59 30.59
N ALA A 15 11.21 22.80 31.61
CA ALA A 15 10.21 21.81 32.05
C ALA A 15 9.04 21.64 31.06
N ASN A 16 8.63 22.70 30.34
CA ASN A 16 7.65 22.58 29.25
C ASN A 16 8.26 22.01 27.95
N ARG A 17 9.59 21.90 27.91
CA ARG A 17 10.34 21.06 26.97
C ARG A 17 10.43 19.60 27.45
N ALA A 18 9.58 19.18 28.39
CA ALA A 18 9.28 17.77 28.66
C ALA A 18 8.79 17.11 27.36
N CYS A 19 9.79 16.63 26.62
CA CYS A 19 9.80 15.62 25.59
C CYS A 19 8.44 15.33 24.96
N LEU A 20 8.09 16.06 23.91
CA LEU A 20 7.46 15.42 22.76
C LEU A 20 8.47 14.42 22.17
N ALA A 21 8.73 13.33 22.89
CA ALA A 21 9.52 12.23 22.39
C ALA A 21 8.73 11.65 21.21
N LEU A 22 9.27 11.80 19.99
CA LEU A 22 8.69 11.16 18.83
C LEU A 22 8.60 9.65 19.11
N PRO A 23 7.43 9.00 19.00
CA PRO A 23 7.18 7.67 19.57
C PRO A 23 8.16 6.56 19.15
N PHE A 24 8.87 6.73 18.03
CA PHE A 24 9.84 5.76 17.51
C PHE A 24 11.25 6.33 17.35
N ALA A 25 11.54 7.47 17.98
CA ALA A 25 12.88 8.08 17.93
C ALA A 25 13.97 7.14 18.46
N HIS A 26 13.66 6.35 19.49
CA HIS A 26 14.56 5.37 20.07
C HIS A 26 14.92 4.24 19.09
N LEU A 27 14.08 3.98 18.09
CA LEU A 27 14.35 3.04 17.00
C LEU A 27 15.01 3.68 15.78
N ASN A 28 15.31 4.99 15.82
CA ASN A 28 15.71 5.80 14.68
C ASN A 28 14.67 5.78 13.53
N LEU A 29 13.38 5.74 13.87
CA LEU A 29 12.28 5.76 12.91
C LEU A 29 11.40 7.01 13.11
N ARG A 30 10.76 7.48 12.03
CA ARG A 30 9.81 8.59 12.01
C ARG A 30 8.40 8.13 12.41
N TYR A 31 8.06 6.87 12.11
CA TYR A 31 6.77 6.22 12.35
C TYR A 31 6.95 4.70 12.33
N ASN A 32 5.92 3.93 12.71
CA ASN A 32 5.95 2.47 12.59
C ASN A 32 5.88 2.06 11.10
N PRO A 33 6.90 1.38 10.55
CA PRO A 33 6.98 1.06 9.12
C PRO A 33 5.84 0.15 8.64
N PHE A 34 5.19 -0.58 9.54
CA PHE A 34 4.10 -1.51 9.23
C PHE A 34 2.70 -0.98 9.54
N GLY A 35 2.58 0.30 9.90
CA GLY A 35 1.30 0.98 10.01
C GLY A 35 0.64 1.24 8.64
N GLU A 36 -0.52 1.90 8.65
CA GLU A 36 -1.15 2.35 7.42
C GLU A 36 -0.25 3.37 6.69
N LEU A 37 0.16 3.03 5.48
CA LEU A 37 0.94 3.92 4.64
C LEU A 37 0.02 4.99 4.01
N PRO A 38 0.40 6.28 4.06
CA PRO A 38 -0.20 7.33 3.24
C PRO A 38 -0.24 6.92 1.77
N LEU A 39 -1.32 7.28 1.08
CA LEU A 39 -1.53 6.87 -0.32
C LEU A 39 -0.38 7.33 -1.23
N GLU A 40 0.25 8.45 -0.91
CA GLU A 40 1.36 9.03 -1.67
C GLU A 40 2.65 8.21 -1.56
N LEU A 41 2.84 7.48 -0.46
CA LEU A 41 4.05 6.66 -0.21
C LEU A 41 3.91 5.23 -0.72
N ARG A 42 2.69 4.76 -0.99
CA ARG A 42 2.46 3.37 -1.45
C ARG A 42 3.13 3.04 -2.79
N PRO A 43 3.16 3.93 -3.81
CA PRO A 43 3.83 3.65 -5.08
C PRO A 43 5.33 3.43 -4.93
N SER A 44 6.03 4.27 -4.15
CA SER A 44 7.49 4.18 -3.98
C SER A 44 7.94 2.94 -3.20
N LEU A 45 7.03 2.38 -2.39
CA LEU A 45 7.26 1.16 -1.63
C LEU A 45 6.86 -0.11 -2.38
N ALA A 46 6.24 0.02 -3.56
CA ALA A 46 5.88 -1.12 -4.38
C ALA A 46 7.14 -1.79 -4.94
N VAL A 47 7.35 -3.06 -4.59
CA VAL A 47 8.32 -3.94 -5.25
C VAL A 47 7.67 -4.51 -6.50
N LEU A 48 7.63 -3.68 -7.55
CA LEU A 48 7.03 -3.99 -8.84
C LEU A 48 7.69 -3.16 -9.95
N ASP A 49 8.12 -3.82 -11.02
CA ASP A 49 8.38 -3.13 -12.30
C ASP A 49 7.04 -2.93 -13.04
N PRO A 50 6.57 -1.69 -13.25
CA PRO A 50 5.28 -1.43 -13.88
C PRO A 50 5.29 -1.66 -15.40
N GLU A 51 6.44 -1.60 -16.07
CA GLU A 51 6.52 -1.58 -17.54
C GLU A 51 5.92 -2.84 -18.21
N PRO A 52 6.23 -4.07 -17.76
CA PRO A 52 5.64 -5.29 -18.33
C PRO A 52 4.11 -5.33 -18.21
N PHE A 53 3.55 -4.66 -17.21
CA PHE A 53 2.10 -4.58 -17.01
C PHE A 53 1.48 -3.49 -17.88
N LEU A 54 2.13 -2.33 -17.99
CA LEU A 54 1.67 -1.23 -18.83
C LEU A 54 1.73 -1.57 -20.31
N ALA A 55 2.72 -2.35 -20.75
CA ALA A 55 2.81 -2.86 -22.12
C ALA A 55 1.54 -3.66 -22.53
N ARG A 56 0.92 -4.38 -21.59
CA ARG A 56 -0.33 -5.14 -21.82
C ARG A 56 -1.54 -4.25 -22.06
N LEU A 57 -1.43 -2.95 -21.75
CA LEU A 57 -2.45 -1.95 -22.03
C LEU A 57 -2.26 -1.26 -23.39
N ALA A 58 -1.29 -1.69 -24.22
CA ALA A 58 -1.10 -1.13 -25.55
C ALA A 58 -2.36 -1.22 -26.44
N PRO A 59 -3.07 -2.37 -26.53
CA PRO A 59 -4.28 -2.47 -27.34
C PRO A 59 -5.35 -1.47 -26.89
N LEU A 60 -6.13 -0.97 -27.85
CA LEU A 60 -7.33 -0.19 -27.53
C LEU A 60 -8.27 -1.03 -26.68
N ARG A 61 -8.89 -0.37 -25.70
CA ARG A 61 -9.81 -1.04 -24.76
C ARG A 61 -9.15 -2.23 -24.05
N ALA A 62 -7.84 -2.32 -23.88
CA ALA A 62 -7.26 -3.41 -23.07
C ALA A 62 -7.73 -3.35 -21.60
N ALA A 63 -7.84 -4.52 -20.96
CA ALA A 63 -8.01 -4.65 -19.51
C ALA A 63 -6.87 -5.45 -18.89
N LEU A 64 -6.34 -4.93 -17.79
CA LEU A 64 -5.44 -5.64 -16.89
C LEU A 64 -6.17 -5.89 -15.57
N GLN A 65 -6.22 -7.14 -15.12
CA GLN A 65 -6.87 -7.52 -13.87
C GLN A 65 -5.85 -8.10 -12.90
N PHE A 66 -5.70 -7.49 -11.74
CA PHE A 66 -5.03 -8.04 -10.57
C PHE A 66 -6.05 -8.80 -9.72
N LEU A 67 -5.95 -10.13 -9.72
CA LEU A 67 -6.84 -11.04 -9.03
C LEU A 67 -6.18 -11.59 -7.77
N GLY A 68 -6.82 -11.48 -6.62
CA GLY A 68 -6.31 -12.08 -5.39
C GLY A 68 -7.16 -11.72 -4.18
N GLU A 69 -6.96 -12.43 -3.08
CA GLU A 69 -7.68 -12.20 -1.83
C GLU A 69 -7.37 -10.82 -1.21
N LYS A 70 -8.22 -10.39 -0.26
CA LYS A 70 -8.02 -9.15 0.50
C LYS A 70 -6.66 -9.19 1.19
N GLY A 71 -5.93 -8.07 1.15
CA GLY A 71 -4.61 -7.97 1.81
C GLY A 71 -3.40 -8.35 0.94
N ARG A 72 -3.58 -8.90 -0.25
CA ARG A 72 -2.44 -9.33 -1.10
C ARG A 72 -1.74 -8.21 -1.90
N GLY A 73 -1.98 -6.94 -1.61
CA GLY A 73 -1.27 -5.84 -2.28
C GLY A 73 -1.76 -5.46 -3.69
N LYS A 74 -3.02 -5.79 -4.04
CA LYS A 74 -3.64 -5.35 -5.31
C LYS A 74 -3.64 -3.82 -5.45
N THR A 75 -4.08 -3.11 -4.40
CA THR A 75 -4.08 -1.65 -4.35
C THR A 75 -2.68 -1.08 -4.61
N THR A 76 -1.64 -1.70 -4.03
CA THR A 76 -0.24 -1.29 -4.25
C THR A 76 0.15 -1.42 -5.72
N HIS A 77 -0.22 -2.52 -6.39
CA HIS A 77 0.01 -2.66 -7.84
C HIS A 77 -0.72 -1.57 -8.63
N LEU A 78 -2.00 -1.33 -8.34
CA LEU A 78 -2.78 -0.28 -9.01
C LEU A 78 -2.13 1.10 -8.88
N LEU A 79 -1.70 1.46 -7.67
CA LEU A 79 -1.07 2.75 -7.41
C LEU A 79 0.32 2.87 -8.03
N ALA A 80 1.11 1.80 -8.04
CA ALA A 80 2.40 1.75 -8.72
C ALA A 80 2.26 1.98 -10.24
N LEU A 81 1.32 1.27 -10.87
CA LEU A 81 1.04 1.47 -12.29
C LEU A 81 0.53 2.88 -12.59
N ARG A 82 -0.35 3.43 -11.73
CA ARG A 82 -0.86 4.80 -11.88
C ARG A 82 0.26 5.84 -11.78
N SER A 83 1.24 5.62 -10.90
CA SER A 83 2.39 6.50 -10.78
C SER A 83 3.23 6.52 -12.05
N ALA A 84 3.40 5.36 -12.71
CA ALA A 84 4.14 5.26 -13.96
C ALA A 84 3.33 5.73 -15.19
N ARG A 85 2.01 5.51 -15.20
CA ARG A 85 1.10 5.97 -16.25
C ARG A 85 -0.15 6.61 -15.63
N PRO A 86 -0.21 7.95 -15.57
CA PRO A 86 -1.34 8.66 -14.99
C PRO A 86 -2.70 8.28 -15.58
N GLY A 87 -3.70 8.20 -14.71
CA GLY A 87 -5.09 7.91 -15.03
C GLY A 87 -5.99 8.15 -13.82
N VAL A 88 -7.30 8.01 -14.02
CA VAL A 88 -8.27 8.23 -12.94
C VAL A 88 -8.34 6.99 -12.06
N TYR A 89 -8.17 7.19 -10.76
CA TYR A 89 -8.30 6.14 -9.75
C TYR A 89 -9.64 6.25 -9.04
N VAL A 90 -10.33 5.13 -8.92
CA VAL A 90 -11.57 5.01 -8.16
C VAL A 90 -11.47 3.82 -7.22
N HIS A 91 -11.63 4.07 -5.92
CA HIS A 91 -11.79 3.03 -4.91
C HIS A 91 -13.26 2.78 -4.67
N LEU A 92 -13.72 1.54 -4.78
CA LEU A 92 -15.12 1.18 -4.54
C LEU A 92 -15.30 0.70 -3.10
N PRO A 93 -15.93 1.52 -2.23
CA PRO A 93 -16.04 1.20 -0.81
C PRO A 93 -16.97 0.00 -0.60
N GLU A 94 -16.86 -0.61 0.59
CA GLU A 94 -17.73 -1.73 0.99
C GLU A 94 -19.12 -1.23 1.31
N ASP A 95 -19.16 -0.16 2.10
CA ASP A 95 -20.36 0.52 2.56
C ASP A 95 -20.33 1.99 2.14
N GLY A 96 -21.51 2.58 2.02
CA GLY A 96 -21.69 3.99 1.68
C GLY A 96 -21.88 4.26 0.18
N PRO A 97 -21.91 5.55 -0.21
CA PRO A 97 -22.21 5.93 -1.57
C PRO A 97 -21.10 5.51 -2.52
N LEU A 98 -21.50 5.00 -3.69
CA LEU A 98 -20.56 4.71 -4.75
C LEU A 98 -20.01 6.01 -5.35
N PRO A 99 -18.68 6.14 -5.48
CA PRO A 99 -18.10 7.28 -6.17
C PRO A 99 -18.47 7.29 -7.65
N ALA A 100 -18.46 8.47 -8.26
CA ALA A 100 -18.64 8.60 -9.70
C ALA A 100 -17.49 7.90 -10.45
N VAL A 101 -17.84 7.10 -11.46
CA VAL A 101 -16.88 6.44 -12.35
C VAL A 101 -16.94 7.14 -13.72
N PRO A 102 -15.88 7.86 -14.15
CA PRO A 102 -15.89 8.56 -15.43
C PRO A 102 -15.67 7.57 -16.57
N LEU A 103 -16.77 7.15 -17.20
CA LEU A 103 -16.79 6.11 -18.24
C LEU A 103 -16.08 6.49 -19.55
N ASP A 104 -15.79 7.77 -19.72
CA ASP A 104 -15.11 8.39 -20.85
C ASP A 104 -13.60 8.58 -20.61
N ALA A 105 -13.12 8.38 -19.37
CA ALA A 105 -11.71 8.53 -19.06
C ALA A 105 -10.86 7.53 -19.90
N PRO A 106 -9.74 7.95 -20.51
CA PRO A 106 -8.93 7.07 -21.36
C PRO A 106 -8.35 5.85 -20.63
N LEU A 107 -8.05 5.99 -19.34
CA LEU A 107 -7.47 4.96 -18.48
C LEU A 107 -8.05 5.07 -17.06
N LEU A 108 -8.64 3.96 -16.61
CA LEU A 108 -9.26 3.83 -15.29
C LEU A 108 -8.53 2.78 -14.45
N TYR A 109 -8.20 3.16 -13.22
CA TYR A 109 -7.73 2.27 -12.17
C TYR A 109 -8.88 2.07 -11.18
N LEU A 110 -9.43 0.86 -11.11
CA LEU A 110 -10.58 0.54 -10.27
C LEU A 110 -10.18 -0.46 -9.20
N ASP A 111 -10.20 -0.03 -7.95
CA ASP A 111 -9.95 -0.90 -6.81
C ASP A 111 -11.25 -1.49 -6.27
N GLU A 112 -11.19 -2.74 -5.82
CA GLU A 112 -12.36 -3.53 -5.39
C GLU A 112 -13.48 -3.61 -6.46
N SER A 113 -13.10 -3.76 -7.73
CA SER A 113 -14.01 -3.73 -8.90
C SER A 113 -15.12 -4.78 -8.91
N GLN A 114 -15.04 -5.83 -8.08
CA GLN A 114 -16.16 -6.75 -7.88
C GLN A 114 -17.40 -6.09 -7.28
N ARG A 115 -17.25 -4.93 -6.64
CA ARG A 115 -18.33 -4.15 -6.03
C ARG A 115 -19.08 -3.27 -7.02
N LEU A 116 -18.65 -3.19 -8.27
CA LEU A 116 -19.36 -2.46 -9.31
C LEU A 116 -20.79 -2.99 -9.48
N PRO A 117 -21.81 -2.11 -9.43
CA PRO A 117 -23.17 -2.49 -9.79
C PRO A 117 -23.23 -3.02 -11.22
N TRP A 118 -24.11 -3.98 -11.46
CA TRP A 118 -24.22 -4.67 -12.74
C TRP A 118 -24.35 -3.73 -13.94
N ARG A 119 -25.22 -2.72 -13.85
CA ARG A 119 -25.46 -1.76 -14.94
C ARG A 119 -24.20 -0.95 -15.26
N LEU A 120 -23.53 -0.43 -14.23
CA LEU A 120 -22.29 0.33 -14.36
C LEU A 120 -21.16 -0.54 -14.92
N ARG A 121 -21.02 -1.76 -14.41
CA ARG A 121 -20.03 -2.73 -14.88
C ARG A 121 -20.19 -3.04 -16.37
N ARG A 122 -21.43 -3.26 -16.83
CA ARG A 122 -21.69 -3.50 -18.27
C ARG A 122 -21.31 -2.30 -19.12
N ALA A 123 -21.73 -1.10 -18.73
CA ALA A 123 -21.41 0.13 -19.45
C ALA A 123 -19.89 0.35 -19.53
N LEU A 124 -19.20 0.22 -18.40
CA LEU A 124 -17.75 0.33 -18.31
C LEU A 124 -17.02 -0.68 -19.20
N PHE A 125 -17.39 -1.96 -19.14
CA PHE A 125 -16.69 -3.00 -19.88
C PHE A 125 -16.89 -2.85 -21.39
N ALA A 126 -18.08 -2.41 -21.81
CA ALA A 126 -18.38 -2.08 -23.20
C ALA A 126 -17.71 -0.79 -23.68
N GLY A 127 -17.37 0.14 -22.77
CA GLY A 127 -16.84 1.47 -23.08
C GLY A 127 -15.45 1.51 -23.75
N PRO A 128 -14.97 2.71 -24.07
CA PRO A 128 -13.70 2.93 -24.78
C PRO A 128 -12.47 2.89 -23.87
N SER A 129 -12.63 3.13 -22.57
CA SER A 129 -11.53 3.24 -21.59
C SER A 129 -10.65 2.00 -21.56
N ARG A 130 -9.35 2.17 -21.32
CA ARG A 130 -8.48 1.09 -20.83
C ARG A 130 -8.72 0.89 -19.33
N LEU A 131 -8.64 -0.36 -18.87
CA LEU A 131 -9.01 -0.71 -17.50
C LEU A 131 -7.85 -1.39 -16.77
N VAL A 132 -7.59 -0.97 -15.55
CA VAL A 132 -6.75 -1.67 -14.58
C VAL A 132 -7.61 -1.97 -13.36
N LEU A 133 -7.82 -3.24 -13.08
CA LEU A 133 -8.82 -3.71 -12.10
C LEU A 133 -8.12 -4.43 -10.94
N GLY A 134 -8.33 -3.97 -9.72
CA GLY A 134 -8.10 -4.74 -8.50
C GLY A 134 -9.39 -5.47 -8.13
N THR A 135 -9.33 -6.78 -7.95
CA THR A 135 -10.54 -7.57 -7.61
C THR A 135 -10.18 -8.89 -6.93
N HIS A 136 -11.10 -9.42 -6.13
CA HIS A 136 -11.06 -10.83 -5.70
C HIS A 136 -11.98 -11.73 -6.52
N ARG A 137 -12.81 -11.17 -7.41
CA ARG A 137 -13.67 -11.92 -8.34
C ARG A 137 -13.19 -11.76 -9.78
N ASP A 138 -13.13 -12.87 -10.49
CA ASP A 138 -12.66 -12.88 -11.88
C ASP A 138 -13.68 -12.27 -12.86
N HIS A 139 -13.28 -11.21 -13.57
CA HIS A 139 -14.08 -10.55 -14.61
C HIS A 139 -13.77 -11.00 -16.04
N ARG A 140 -12.84 -11.94 -16.26
CA ARG A 140 -12.41 -12.37 -17.61
C ARG A 140 -13.57 -12.69 -18.54
N ARG A 141 -14.57 -13.45 -18.07
CA ARG A 141 -15.74 -13.82 -18.88
C ARG A 141 -16.52 -12.60 -19.35
N ALA A 142 -16.82 -11.67 -18.45
CA ALA A 142 -17.59 -10.46 -18.75
C ALA A 142 -16.81 -9.50 -19.68
N LEU A 143 -15.49 -9.37 -19.47
CA LEU A 143 -14.62 -8.56 -20.33
C LEU A 143 -14.53 -9.14 -21.75
N ARG A 144 -14.33 -10.47 -21.87
CA ARG A 144 -14.30 -11.17 -23.16
C ARG A 144 -15.62 -11.04 -23.92
N TRP A 145 -16.75 -11.15 -23.22
CA TRP A 145 -18.09 -10.95 -23.80
C TRP A 145 -18.30 -9.53 -24.34
N ALA A 146 -17.60 -8.54 -23.78
CA ALA A 146 -17.61 -7.16 -24.30
C ALA A 146 -16.61 -6.93 -25.46
N GLY A 147 -15.98 -7.99 -25.97
CA GLY A 147 -14.97 -7.92 -27.04
C GLY A 147 -13.62 -7.36 -26.56
N ARG A 148 -13.30 -7.51 -25.28
CA ARG A 148 -12.15 -6.85 -24.66
C ARG A 148 -10.95 -7.77 -24.48
N PRO A 149 -9.74 -7.40 -24.93
CA PRO A 149 -8.51 -8.08 -24.54
C PRO A 149 -8.30 -7.94 -23.03
N VAL A 150 -8.12 -9.07 -22.34
CA VAL A 150 -7.91 -9.09 -20.89
C VAL A 150 -6.71 -9.95 -20.52
N VAL A 151 -5.79 -9.38 -19.74
CA VAL A 151 -4.74 -10.11 -19.04
C VAL A 151 -5.06 -10.16 -17.55
N THR A 152 -4.88 -11.32 -16.93
CA THR A 152 -5.07 -11.50 -15.49
C THR A 152 -3.75 -11.87 -14.83
N VAL A 153 -3.41 -11.13 -13.78
CA VAL A 153 -2.27 -11.34 -12.92
C VAL A 153 -2.81 -11.80 -11.59
N LYS A 154 -2.46 -13.01 -11.16
CA LYS A 154 -2.76 -13.46 -9.81
C LYS A 154 -1.78 -12.81 -8.84
N VAL A 155 -2.30 -12.16 -7.82
CA VAL A 155 -1.52 -11.50 -6.78
C VAL A 155 -1.56 -12.38 -5.53
N GLY A 156 -0.38 -12.73 -5.00
CA GLY A 156 -0.22 -13.68 -3.90
C GLY A 156 0.70 -14.84 -4.24
N ASP A 157 0.53 -15.43 -5.43
CA ASP A 157 1.19 -16.68 -5.84
C ASP A 157 2.74 -16.62 -5.96
N ALA A 158 3.37 -15.47 -5.67
CA ALA A 158 4.80 -15.24 -5.86
C ALA A 158 5.44 -14.39 -4.74
N LEU A 159 4.94 -14.48 -3.50
CA LEU A 159 5.66 -13.93 -2.35
C LEU A 159 6.69 -14.97 -1.89
N ASP A 160 7.96 -14.74 -2.23
CA ASP A 160 9.09 -15.54 -1.77
C ASP A 160 9.91 -14.77 -0.72
N GLU A 161 10.96 -15.40 -0.19
CA GLU A 161 11.84 -14.80 0.82
C GLU A 161 12.46 -13.50 0.32
N THR A 162 12.97 -13.50 -0.92
CA THR A 162 13.64 -12.35 -1.52
C THR A 162 12.70 -11.16 -1.64
N ARG A 163 11.49 -11.39 -2.17
CA ARG A 163 10.50 -10.35 -2.38
C ARG A 163 9.92 -9.85 -1.06
N LEU A 164 9.65 -10.74 -0.11
CA LEU A 164 9.20 -10.33 1.21
C LEU A 164 10.27 -9.48 1.91
N ARG A 165 11.53 -9.93 1.90
CA ARG A 165 12.66 -9.18 2.43
C ARG A 165 12.70 -7.76 1.86
N GLU A 166 12.66 -7.64 0.54
CA GLU A 166 12.73 -6.36 -0.14
C GLU A 166 11.57 -5.43 0.25
N ILE A 167 10.34 -5.95 0.34
CA ILE A 167 9.18 -5.16 0.80
C ILE A 167 9.41 -4.64 2.23
N LEU A 168 9.81 -5.52 3.15
CA LEU A 168 9.94 -5.17 4.56
C LEU A 168 11.12 -4.20 4.79
N GLU A 169 12.26 -4.43 4.14
CA GLU A 169 13.44 -3.56 4.22
C GLU A 169 13.15 -2.17 3.64
N ARG A 170 12.48 -2.07 2.48
CA ARG A 170 12.07 -0.77 1.92
C ARG A 170 11.15 0.00 2.86
N ARG A 171 10.22 -0.68 3.53
CA ARG A 171 9.31 -0.04 4.51
C ARG A 171 10.06 0.48 5.72
N ILE A 172 10.99 -0.31 6.28
CA ILE A 172 11.84 0.11 7.40
C ILE A 172 12.69 1.31 6.99
N GLU A 173 13.31 1.26 5.81
CA GLU A 173 14.18 2.32 5.31
C GLU A 173 13.41 3.62 5.04
N ALA A 174 12.21 3.55 4.45
CA ALA A 174 11.37 4.73 4.26
C ALA A 174 10.88 5.37 5.57
N ALA A 175 10.84 4.59 6.65
CA ALA A 175 10.57 5.09 7.99
C ALA A 175 11.82 5.65 8.69
N ARG A 176 13.03 5.45 8.16
CA ARG A 176 14.28 5.92 8.80
C ARG A 176 14.25 7.42 9.07
N ARG A 177 14.62 7.80 10.30
CA ARG A 177 14.72 9.20 10.70
C ARG A 177 16.01 9.85 10.22
N GLY A 178 17.15 9.23 10.49
CA GLY A 178 18.46 9.73 10.09
C GLY A 178 19.54 8.65 10.03
N PRO A 179 20.82 9.06 9.91
CA PRO A 179 21.95 8.13 9.97
C PRO A 179 21.93 7.34 11.28
N GLY A 180 22.29 6.05 11.23
CA GLY A 180 22.36 5.19 12.41
C GLY A 180 21.71 3.82 12.22
N PRO A 181 21.68 2.97 13.26
CA PRO A 181 20.98 1.70 13.21
C PRO A 181 19.47 1.90 13.13
N VAL A 182 18.77 0.93 12.55
CA VAL A 182 17.31 0.75 12.56
C VAL A 182 17.04 -0.73 12.84
N PRO A 183 15.85 -1.11 13.34
CA PRO A 183 15.50 -2.52 13.49
C PRO A 183 15.64 -3.29 12.17
N ARG A 184 16.07 -4.55 12.23
CA ARG A 184 16.31 -5.40 11.05
C ARG A 184 15.62 -6.73 11.20
N LEU A 185 15.09 -7.27 10.11
CA LEU A 185 14.54 -8.61 10.08
C LEU A 185 15.61 -9.58 9.58
N THR A 186 15.95 -10.56 10.42
CA THR A 186 16.91 -11.60 10.03
C THR A 186 16.30 -12.52 8.98
N LYS A 187 17.16 -13.25 8.25
CA LYS A 187 16.71 -14.28 7.32
C LYS A 187 15.76 -15.29 8.00
N ARG A 188 16.14 -15.75 9.18
CA ARG A 188 15.33 -16.69 9.97
C ARG A 188 13.97 -16.10 10.35
N ALA A 189 13.91 -14.81 10.69
CA ALA A 189 12.63 -14.15 10.96
C ALA A 189 11.74 -14.14 9.71
N ILE A 190 12.28 -13.82 8.53
CA ILE A 190 11.54 -13.80 7.27
C ILE A 190 11.03 -15.20 6.89
N GLU A 191 11.87 -16.23 7.04
CA GLU A 191 11.47 -17.63 6.84
C GLU A 191 10.31 -18.02 7.78
N ARG A 192 10.36 -17.61 9.05
CA ARG A 192 9.27 -17.86 10.02
C ARG A 192 7.99 -17.12 9.65
N LEU A 193 8.07 -15.89 9.15
CA LEU A 193 6.90 -15.14 8.66
C LEU A 193 6.25 -15.87 7.49
N LEU A 194 7.03 -16.32 6.50
CA LEU A 194 6.51 -17.07 5.36
C LEU A 194 5.91 -18.40 5.79
N ALA A 195 6.57 -19.14 6.69
CA ALA A 195 6.03 -20.40 7.20
C ALA A 195 4.70 -20.22 7.95
N ARG A 196 4.54 -19.08 8.66
CA ARG A 196 3.35 -18.80 9.46
C ARG A 196 2.19 -18.22 8.65
N PHE A 197 2.46 -17.27 7.77
CA PHE A 197 1.43 -16.47 7.09
C PHE A 197 1.31 -16.79 5.59
N GLY A 198 2.26 -17.54 5.01
CA GLY A 198 2.29 -17.81 3.57
C GLY A 198 2.39 -16.52 2.77
N ASP A 199 1.39 -16.29 1.91
CA ASP A 199 1.28 -15.11 1.05
C ASP A 199 0.42 -13.97 1.63
N ASP A 200 -0.03 -14.09 2.89
CA ASP A 200 -0.80 -13.06 3.56
C ASP A 200 0.11 -11.92 4.07
N LEU A 201 0.47 -11.04 3.14
CA LEU A 201 1.27 -9.86 3.43
C LEU A 201 0.62 -8.95 4.49
N ARG A 202 -0.72 -8.85 4.52
CA ARG A 202 -1.42 -8.01 5.51
C ARG A 202 -1.32 -8.60 6.91
N GLY A 203 -1.43 -9.92 7.03
CA GLY A 203 -1.18 -10.64 8.29
C GLY A 203 0.25 -10.43 8.79
N ILE A 204 1.24 -10.52 7.89
CA ILE A 204 2.65 -10.25 8.21
C ILE A 204 2.84 -8.80 8.69
N GLU A 205 2.30 -7.83 7.97
CA GLU A 205 2.39 -6.40 8.33
C GLU A 205 1.75 -6.11 9.68
N HIS A 206 0.55 -6.64 9.95
CA HIS A 206 -0.10 -6.46 11.24
C HIS A 206 0.70 -7.09 12.38
N PHE A 207 1.23 -8.29 12.18
CA PHE A 207 2.09 -8.92 13.18
C PHE A 207 3.36 -8.11 13.45
N LEU A 208 4.01 -7.61 12.40
CA LEU A 208 5.21 -6.79 12.53
C LEU A 208 4.93 -5.41 13.12
N TYR A 209 3.75 -4.84 12.89
CA TYR A 209 3.31 -3.61 13.54
C TYR A 209 3.37 -3.75 15.06
N GLU A 210 2.76 -4.80 15.60
CA GLU A 210 2.77 -5.09 17.05
C GLU A 210 4.21 -5.36 17.56
N ARG A 211 5.02 -6.08 16.78
CA ARG A 211 6.42 -6.35 17.16
C ARG A 211 7.24 -5.07 17.24
N PHE A 212 7.13 -4.17 16.25
CA PHE A 212 7.85 -2.91 16.22
C PHE A 212 7.34 -1.93 17.29
N GLN A 213 6.07 -2.03 17.68
CA GLN A 213 5.49 -1.25 18.76
C GLN A 213 6.12 -1.59 20.12
N ALA A 214 6.55 -2.83 20.31
CA ALA A 214 7.12 -3.35 21.56
C ALA A 214 8.66 -3.31 21.62
N LEU A 215 9.35 -2.75 20.63
CA LEU A 215 10.82 -2.65 20.64
C LEU A 215 11.29 -1.47 21.49
N ASP A 216 12.27 -1.73 22.35
CA ASP A 216 12.92 -0.71 23.19
C ASP A 216 14.21 -0.15 22.57
N ALA A 217 14.78 -0.83 21.57
CA ALA A 217 16.00 -0.41 20.90
C ALA A 217 16.08 -0.96 19.46
N PRO A 218 16.90 -0.34 18.58
CA PRO A 218 17.22 -0.93 17.28
C PRO A 218 17.95 -2.25 17.48
N GLY A 219 17.57 -3.28 16.72
CA GLY A 219 18.20 -4.59 16.77
C GLY A 219 17.55 -5.57 15.82
N ASP A 220 17.95 -6.83 15.93
CA ASP A 220 17.32 -7.91 15.17
C ASP A 220 15.92 -8.18 15.73
N VAL A 221 14.94 -8.20 14.84
CA VAL A 221 13.54 -8.46 15.16
C VAL A 221 13.25 -9.92 14.86
N ASP A 222 12.90 -10.67 15.90
CA ASP A 222 12.44 -12.04 15.77
C ASP A 222 10.95 -12.10 15.44
N ALA A 223 10.62 -12.87 14.39
CA ALA A 223 9.26 -13.25 14.05
C ALA A 223 8.76 -14.49 14.79
#